data_AF-A0A8W7Q0V0-F1
#
_entry.id   AF-A0A8W7Q0V0-F1
#
_cell.length_a   1.000
_cell.length_b   1.000
_cell.length_c   1.000
_cell.angle_alpha   90.00
_cell.angle_beta   90.00
_cell.angle_gamma   90.00
#
_symmetry.space_group_name_H-M   'P 1'
#
loop_
_entity.id
_entity.type
_entity.pdbx_description
1 polymer ?
#
loop_
_entity_poly.entity_id
_entity_poly.type
_entity_poly.pdbx_seq_one_letter_code
_entity_poly.pdbx_strand_id
1 'polypeptide(L)'
;MESGVRQKSAPPRKTCYACNIPGDTDMIECNGCNRYVHLTCLTGSESSSSRKWLCAFCTLNKMKEQCTIPLDQVMNRLESIERKMETTAKAPPPMHGYASCSTTYGLSMEGAGDITRSQASARQAGAGKLPTFSGNPEEWGMFISTFEETMQLCGFTDRENVNRLQHAL
;
A
#
# COMPACT_ATOMS: atom_id res chain seq x y z
N MET A 1 -55.60 -5.02 51.80
CA MET A 1 -55.06 -5.68 50.60
C MET A 1 -54.77 -4.60 49.57
N GLU A 2 -53.62 -3.95 49.67
CA GLU A 2 -53.22 -2.91 48.71
C GLU A 2 -52.36 -3.57 47.63
N SER A 3 -52.98 -3.78 46.46
CA SER A 3 -52.33 -4.37 45.30
C SER A 3 -51.37 -3.36 44.67
N GLY A 4 -50.07 -3.54 44.93
CA GLY A 4 -49.01 -2.78 44.29
C GLY A 4 -48.98 -3.06 42.78
N VAL A 5 -49.40 -2.07 42.00
CA VAL A 5 -49.24 -2.06 40.54
C VAL A 5 -47.74 -1.96 40.23
N ARG A 6 -47.12 -3.09 39.87
CA ARG A 6 -45.78 -3.13 39.29
C ARG A 6 -45.81 -2.38 37.95
N GLN A 7 -45.37 -1.13 37.95
CA GLN A 7 -45.03 -0.42 36.72
C GLN A 7 -43.88 -1.18 36.04
N LYS A 8 -44.18 -1.90 34.95
CA LYS A 8 -43.15 -2.46 34.07
C LYS A 8 -42.53 -1.28 33.32
N SER A 9 -41.37 -0.82 33.78
CA SER A 9 -40.56 0.16 33.07
C SER A 9 -40.25 -0.36 31.67
N ALA A 10 -40.62 0.42 30.64
CA ALA A 10 -40.33 0.10 29.25
C ALA A 10 -38.81 -0.11 29.04
N PRO A 11 -38.40 -1.01 28.13
CA PRO A 11 -36.98 -1.20 27.85
C PRO A 11 -36.35 0.12 27.36
N PRO A 12 -35.07 0.39 27.68
CA PRO A 12 -34.38 1.58 27.20
C PRO A 12 -34.35 1.57 25.67
N ARG A 13 -34.71 2.71 25.07
CA ARG A 13 -34.70 2.87 23.61
C ARG A 13 -33.28 2.70 23.09
N LYS A 14 -33.12 1.96 21.98
CA LYS A 14 -31.82 1.83 21.32
C LYS A 14 -31.46 3.16 20.67
N THR A 15 -30.20 3.58 20.81
CA THR A 15 -29.68 4.83 20.21
C THR A 15 -28.68 4.49 19.12
N CYS A 16 -28.88 5.08 17.94
CA CYS A 16 -27.95 4.93 16.83
C CYS A 16 -26.61 5.61 17.16
N TYR A 17 -25.49 4.89 17.11
CA TYR A 17 -24.19 5.48 17.46
C TYR A 17 -23.70 6.52 16.43
N ALA A 18 -24.21 6.47 15.19
CA ALA A 18 -23.78 7.36 14.11
C ALA A 18 -24.48 8.72 14.16
N CYS A 19 -25.80 8.75 14.37
CA CYS A 19 -26.57 10.01 14.43
C CYS A 19 -26.99 10.41 15.86
N ASN A 20 -26.74 9.55 16.86
CA ASN A 20 -27.12 9.74 18.26
C ASN A 20 -28.63 9.93 18.50
N ILE A 21 -29.47 9.48 17.55
CA ILE A 21 -30.92 9.54 17.65
C ILE A 21 -31.46 8.19 18.15
N PRO A 22 -32.37 8.19 19.15
CA PRO A 22 -33.06 6.98 19.56
C PRO A 22 -34.07 6.52 18.50
N GLY A 23 -34.12 5.23 18.23
CA GLY A 23 -35.03 4.64 17.26
C GLY A 23 -34.88 3.13 17.26
N ASP A 24 -35.95 2.41 16.95
CA ASP A 24 -35.94 0.94 16.87
C ASP A 24 -36.06 0.44 15.42
N THR A 25 -36.35 1.33 14.47
CA THR A 25 -36.60 1.01 13.07
C THR A 25 -35.30 0.80 12.30
N ASP A 26 -35.23 -0.29 11.52
CA ASP A 26 -34.14 -0.63 10.61
C ASP A 26 -32.75 -0.41 11.21
N MET A 27 -32.53 -0.99 12.39
CA MET A 27 -31.23 -0.99 13.05
C MET A 27 -30.51 -2.32 12.91
N ILE A 28 -29.19 -2.26 12.75
CA ILE A 28 -28.30 -3.41 12.87
C ILE A 28 -27.46 -3.31 14.15
N GLU A 29 -27.26 -4.44 14.80
CA GLU A 29 -26.43 -4.59 15.99
C GLU A 29 -25.02 -5.06 15.63
N CYS A 30 -24.01 -4.47 16.27
CA CYS A 30 -22.63 -4.89 16.11
C CYS A 30 -22.37 -6.24 16.80
N ASN A 31 -21.78 -7.21 16.10
CA ASN A 31 -21.44 -8.51 16.70
C ASN A 31 -20.30 -8.46 17.72
N GLY A 32 -19.54 -7.35 17.76
CA GLY A 32 -18.41 -7.16 18.69
C GLY A 32 -18.70 -6.23 19.87
N CYS A 33 -19.85 -5.54 19.90
CA CYS A 33 -20.24 -4.66 21.01
C CYS A 33 -21.74 -4.34 20.97
N ASN A 34 -22.30 -3.83 22.06
CA ASN A 34 -23.73 -3.51 22.19
C ASN A 34 -24.15 -2.20 21.48
N ARG A 35 -23.52 -1.85 20.36
CA ARG A 35 -23.86 -0.64 19.58
C ARG A 35 -24.82 -0.97 18.45
N TYR A 36 -25.77 -0.05 18.22
CA TYR A 36 -26.75 -0.13 17.16
C TYR A 36 -26.57 1.03 16.18
N VAL A 37 -26.90 0.81 14.91
CA VAL A 37 -26.88 1.85 13.88
C VAL A 37 -28.05 1.65 12.93
N HIS A 38 -28.66 2.75 12.48
CA HIS A 38 -29.66 2.68 11.43
C HIS A 38 -29.02 2.20 10.13
N LEU A 39 -29.72 1.38 9.35
CA LEU A 39 -29.29 0.97 8.00
C LEU A 39 -29.04 2.20 7.11
N THR A 40 -29.83 3.26 7.25
CA THR A 40 -29.64 4.53 6.52
C THR A 40 -28.41 5.32 6.96
N CYS A 41 -27.92 5.09 8.19
CA CYS A 41 -26.70 5.69 8.69
C CYS A 41 -25.44 4.88 8.35
N LEU A 42 -25.57 3.72 7.69
CA LEU A 42 -24.44 2.97 7.15
C LEU A 42 -24.00 3.60 5.82
N THR A 43 -22.79 4.15 5.79
CA THR A 43 -22.14 4.57 4.56
C THR A 43 -21.49 3.36 3.89
N GLY A 44 -22.30 2.50 3.25
CA GLY A 44 -21.79 1.34 2.52
C GLY A 44 -22.89 0.34 2.18
N SER A 45 -22.98 -0.05 0.91
CA SER A 45 -23.92 -1.05 0.39
C SER A 45 -23.50 -2.48 0.73
N GLU A 46 -23.38 -2.80 2.02
CA GLU A 46 -23.25 -4.20 2.45
C GLU A 46 -24.58 -4.65 3.06
N SER A 47 -25.57 -4.72 2.18
CA SER A 47 -26.86 -5.34 2.43
C SER A 47 -26.64 -6.77 2.90
N SER A 48 -26.96 -6.99 4.17
CA SER A 48 -27.26 -8.24 4.86
C SER A 48 -27.31 -9.49 3.97
N SER A 49 -26.19 -10.21 3.89
CA SER A 49 -26.23 -11.65 3.63
C SER A 49 -25.15 -12.34 4.46
N SER A 50 -25.58 -12.79 5.64
CA SER A 50 -24.97 -13.85 6.45
C SER A 50 -23.58 -13.63 7.08
N ARG A 51 -22.97 -12.45 6.97
CA ARG A 51 -21.69 -12.16 7.63
C ARG A 51 -21.86 -11.26 8.85
N LYS A 52 -21.21 -11.64 9.95
CA LYS A 52 -21.15 -10.91 11.23
C LYS A 52 -20.68 -9.47 10.97
N TRP A 53 -21.57 -8.50 11.14
CA TRP A 53 -21.24 -7.08 10.96
C TRP A 53 -20.56 -6.54 12.22
N LEU A 54 -19.49 -5.76 12.03
CA LEU A 54 -18.77 -5.08 13.09
C LEU A 54 -18.83 -3.57 12.83
N CYS A 55 -19.09 -2.79 13.89
CA CYS A 55 -18.98 -1.33 13.78
C CYS A 55 -17.53 -0.92 13.52
N ALA A 56 -17.33 0.30 13.01
CA ALA A 56 -16.00 0.81 12.67
C ALA A 56 -14.98 0.65 13.81
N PHE A 57 -15.40 0.86 15.06
CA PHE A 57 -14.54 0.67 16.24
C PHE A 57 -14.11 -0.79 16.44
N CYS A 58 -15.05 -1.75 16.37
CA CYS A 58 -14.74 -3.16 16.53
C CYS A 58 -13.92 -3.70 15.35
N THR A 59 -14.17 -3.20 14.13
CA THR A 59 -13.37 -3.51 12.95
C THR A 59 -11.92 -3.05 13.14
N LEU A 60 -11.70 -1.80 13.57
CA LEU A 60 -10.36 -1.28 13.85
C LEU A 60 -9.67 -2.02 14.98
N ASN A 61 -10.39 -2.38 16.06
CA ASN A 61 -9.79 -3.13 17.15
C ASN A 61 -9.34 -4.52 16.70
N LYS A 62 -10.17 -5.22 15.92
CA LYS A 62 -9.81 -6.51 15.33
C LYS A 62 -8.61 -6.39 14.39
N MET A 63 -8.55 -5.32 13.60
CA MET A 63 -7.38 -5.04 12.74
C MET A 63 -6.12 -4.74 13.57
N LYS A 64 -6.22 -4.04 14.70
CA LYS A 64 -5.10 -3.81 15.62
C LYS A 64 -4.58 -5.12 16.20
N GLU A 65 -5.46 -6.01 16.64
CA GLU A 65 -5.09 -7.34 17.17
C GLU A 65 -4.43 -8.23 16.10
N GLN A 66 -4.82 -8.08 14.84
CA GLN A 66 -4.26 -8.85 13.72
C GLN A 66 -2.99 -8.23 13.12
N CYS A 67 -2.82 -6.92 13.25
CA CYS A 67 -1.68 -6.15 12.74
C CYS A 67 -0.73 -5.71 13.86
N THR A 68 -0.65 -6.47 14.96
CA THR A 68 0.48 -6.34 15.87
C THR A 68 1.69 -7.02 15.23
N ILE A 69 2.29 -6.41 14.20
CA ILE A 69 3.74 -6.57 14.08
C ILE A 69 4.28 -5.80 15.30
N PRO A 70 4.87 -6.48 16.30
CA PRO A 70 5.36 -5.79 17.48
C PRO A 70 6.28 -4.67 17.02
N LEU A 71 6.12 -3.45 17.57
CA LEU A 71 7.02 -2.34 17.25
C LEU A 71 8.48 -2.75 17.44
N ASP A 72 8.73 -3.60 18.45
CA ASP A 72 9.98 -4.31 18.69
C ASP A 72 10.51 -5.07 17.45
N GLN A 73 9.68 -5.81 16.72
CA GLN A 73 10.11 -6.54 15.52
C GLN A 73 10.52 -5.59 14.39
N VAL A 74 9.86 -4.44 14.26
CA VAL A 74 10.24 -3.42 13.27
C VAL A 74 11.56 -2.74 13.68
N MET A 75 11.70 -2.39 14.95
CA MET A 75 12.93 -1.79 15.49
C MET A 75 14.12 -2.74 15.35
N ASN A 76 13.94 -4.03 15.69
CA ASN A 76 14.96 -5.07 15.53
C ASN A 76 15.37 -5.26 14.06
N ARG A 77 14.41 -5.17 13.12
CA ARG A 77 14.72 -5.24 11.69
C ARG A 77 15.50 -4.01 11.21
N LEU A 78 15.17 -2.81 11.68
CA LEU A 78 15.89 -1.59 11.35
C LEU A 78 17.32 -1.61 11.87
N GLU A 79 17.52 -1.99 13.14
CA GLU A 79 18.86 -2.12 13.74
C GLU A 79 19.70 -3.18 13.01
N SER A 80 19.08 -4.29 12.59
CA SER A 80 19.77 -5.31 11.80
C SER A 80 20.16 -4.83 10.39
N ILE A 81 19.40 -3.90 9.80
CA ILE A 81 19.74 -3.30 8.50
C ILE A 81 20.93 -2.35 8.68
N GLU A 82 20.89 -1.48 9.69
CA GLU A 82 21.97 -0.54 9.99
C GLU A 82 23.30 -1.26 10.26
N ARG A 83 23.28 -2.29 11.12
CA ARG A 83 24.46 -3.11 11.39
C ARG A 83 25.02 -3.80 10.15
N LYS A 84 24.14 -4.27 9.25
CA LYS A 84 24.55 -4.88 7.97
C LYS A 84 25.23 -3.88 7.04
N MET A 85 24.77 -2.63 7.02
CA MET A 85 25.41 -1.54 6.27
C MET A 85 26.82 -1.24 6.81
N GLU A 86 27.00 -1.22 8.13
CA GLU A 86 28.30 -0.93 8.76
C GLU A 86 29.31 -2.06 8.58
N THR A 87 28.87 -3.33 8.65
CA THR A 87 29.75 -4.47 8.37
C THR A 87 30.16 -4.58 6.90
N THR A 88 29.30 -4.13 5.98
CA THR A 88 29.59 -4.10 4.54
C THR A 88 30.59 -2.99 4.20
N ALA A 89 30.59 -1.88 4.95
CA ALA A 89 31.53 -0.77 4.76
C ALA A 89 32.98 -1.07 5.21
N LYS A 90 33.21 -2.12 6.01
CA LYS A 90 34.53 -2.45 6.59
C LYS A 90 35.25 -3.62 5.93
N ALA A 91 34.59 -4.36 5.04
CA ALA A 91 35.26 -5.35 4.20
C ALA A 91 35.93 -4.63 3.01
N PRO A 92 37.23 -4.87 2.71
CA PRO A 92 37.80 -4.38 1.47
C PRO A 92 37.02 -4.99 0.29
N PRO A 93 36.55 -4.18 -0.66
CA PRO A 93 35.78 -4.70 -1.79
C PRO A 93 36.66 -5.67 -2.59
N PRO A 94 36.21 -6.90 -2.89
CA PRO A 94 36.81 -7.64 -3.98
C PRO A 94 36.61 -6.79 -5.24
N MET A 95 37.71 -6.38 -5.88
CA MET A 95 37.70 -5.70 -7.18
C MET A 95 37.08 -6.63 -8.24
N HIS A 96 35.76 -6.62 -8.36
CA HIS A 96 35.05 -7.04 -9.56
C HIS A 96 33.94 -6.02 -9.77
N GLY A 97 34.03 -5.28 -10.88
CA GLY A 97 33.23 -4.10 -11.18
C GLY A 97 31.75 -4.40 -11.40
N TYR A 98 30.97 -4.47 -10.32
CA TYR A 98 29.53 -4.35 -10.40
C TYR A 98 29.12 -2.89 -10.22
N ALA A 99 28.54 -2.31 -11.27
CA ALA A 99 27.75 -1.10 -11.15
C ALA A 99 26.57 -1.41 -10.21
N SER A 100 26.53 -0.73 -9.07
CA SER A 100 25.50 -0.88 -8.06
C SER A 100 24.15 -0.40 -8.59
N CYS A 101 23.23 -1.33 -8.89
CA CYS A 101 21.82 -1.02 -9.05
C CYS A 101 21.14 -1.03 -7.66
N SER A 102 20.82 0.15 -7.12
CA SER A 102 19.75 0.32 -6.12
C SER A 102 19.39 1.79 -5.94
N THR A 103 18.18 2.09 -6.41
CA THR A 103 17.25 3.16 -6.04
C THR A 103 17.66 4.08 -4.89
N THR A 104 18.41 5.14 -5.19
CA THR A 104 18.43 6.37 -4.37
C THR A 104 17.69 7.47 -5.13
N TYR A 105 16.39 7.58 -4.86
CA TYR A 105 15.64 8.80 -5.18
C TYR A 105 16.30 9.98 -4.45
N GLY A 106 16.87 10.93 -5.20
CA GLY A 106 17.18 12.26 -4.68
C GLY A 106 18.64 12.64 -4.48
N LEU A 107 19.62 11.92 -5.02
CA LEU A 107 20.96 12.49 -5.22
C LEU A 107 21.12 12.83 -6.69
N SER A 108 20.95 14.13 -7.01
CA SER A 108 21.42 14.73 -8.26
C SER A 108 22.88 14.36 -8.47
N MET A 109 23.11 13.31 -9.24
CA MET A 109 24.36 13.13 -9.93
C MET A 109 24.27 14.07 -11.15
N GLU A 110 24.61 15.34 -10.94
CA GLU A 110 25.13 16.16 -12.03
C GLU A 110 26.54 15.64 -12.38
N GLY A 111 26.58 14.40 -12.86
CA GLY A 111 27.69 13.85 -13.60
C GLY A 111 27.28 13.94 -15.04
N ALA A 112 27.77 14.96 -15.75
CA ALA A 112 27.81 15.01 -17.20
C ALA A 112 28.66 13.82 -17.70
N GLY A 113 28.07 12.62 -17.67
CA GLY A 113 28.64 11.41 -18.20
C GLY A 113 28.41 11.42 -19.69
N ASP A 114 29.45 11.74 -20.44
CA ASP A 114 29.48 11.58 -21.89
C ASP A 114 28.98 10.17 -22.23
N ILE A 115 28.00 10.09 -23.13
CA ILE A 115 27.39 8.82 -23.51
C ILE A 115 28.48 7.90 -24.04
N THR A 116 28.59 6.69 -23.49
CA THR A 116 29.63 5.76 -23.96
C THR A 116 29.39 5.42 -25.44
N ARG A 117 30.47 5.16 -26.20
CA ARG A 117 30.36 4.76 -27.62
C ARG A 117 29.41 3.58 -27.80
N SER A 118 29.41 2.62 -26.88
CA SER A 118 28.49 1.47 -26.87
C SER A 118 27.02 1.89 -26.69
N GLN A 119 26.73 2.82 -25.78
CA GLN A 119 25.38 3.34 -25.58
C GLN A 119 24.89 4.12 -26.81
N ALA A 120 25.76 4.94 -27.42
CA ALA A 120 25.44 5.67 -28.63
C ALA A 120 25.13 4.72 -29.81
N SER A 121 25.93 3.67 -29.98
CA SER A 121 25.66 2.62 -30.99
C SER A 121 24.36 1.85 -30.70
N ALA A 122 24.09 1.51 -29.44
CA ALA A 122 22.84 0.84 -29.06
C ALA A 122 21.60 1.69 -29.38
N ARG A 123 21.68 3.01 -29.14
CA ARG A 123 20.62 3.96 -29.52
C ARG A 123 20.40 4.00 -31.03
N GLN A 124 21.48 4.06 -31.81
CA GLN A 124 21.41 4.05 -33.27
C GLN A 124 20.85 2.74 -33.83
N ALA A 125 21.12 1.62 -33.17
CA ALA A 125 20.59 0.30 -33.53
C ALA A 125 19.11 0.10 -33.15
N GLY A 126 18.47 1.09 -32.53
CA GLY A 126 17.06 1.00 -32.13
C GLY A 126 16.80 0.21 -30.85
N ALA A 127 17.85 -0.19 -30.11
CA ALA A 127 17.73 -0.94 -28.86
C ALA A 127 17.03 -0.16 -27.73
N GLY A 128 16.72 1.12 -27.94
CA GLY A 128 16.05 1.97 -26.94
C GLY A 128 14.52 1.99 -27.00
N LYS A 129 13.91 1.34 -28.00
CA LYS A 129 12.45 1.37 -28.19
C LYS A 129 11.75 0.42 -27.22
N LEU A 130 10.79 0.95 -26.47
CA LEU A 130 9.96 0.16 -25.56
C LEU A 130 8.83 -0.54 -26.34
N PRO A 131 8.40 -1.74 -25.90
CA PRO A 131 7.18 -2.35 -26.40
C PRO A 131 5.96 -1.50 -26.00
N THR A 132 4.90 -1.55 -26.81
CA THR A 132 3.62 -0.94 -26.43
C THR A 132 3.04 -1.69 -25.23
N PHE A 133 2.50 -0.95 -24.27
CA PHE A 133 1.98 -1.43 -23.00
C PHE A 133 0.54 -0.97 -22.83
N SER A 134 -0.37 -1.94 -22.87
CA SER A 134 -1.82 -1.70 -22.84
C SER A 134 -2.36 -1.31 -21.46
N GLY A 135 -1.52 -1.31 -20.42
CA GLY A 135 -1.94 -1.23 -19.03
C GLY A 135 -2.37 -2.59 -18.44
N ASN A 136 -2.30 -3.68 -19.20
CA ASN A 136 -2.61 -5.02 -18.70
C ASN A 136 -1.56 -5.47 -17.64
N PRO A 137 -1.97 -5.81 -16.40
CA PRO A 137 -1.05 -6.27 -15.36
C PRO A 137 -0.21 -7.50 -15.74
N GLU A 138 -0.72 -8.38 -16.61
CA GLU A 138 0.01 -9.57 -17.05
C GLU A 138 1.26 -9.23 -17.89
N GLU A 139 1.24 -8.11 -18.60
CA GLU A 139 2.33 -7.64 -19.46
C GLU A 139 3.42 -6.89 -18.67
N TRP A 140 3.14 -6.52 -17.41
CA TRP A 140 4.00 -5.67 -16.59
C TRP A 140 5.41 -6.22 -16.40
N GLY A 141 5.52 -7.54 -16.13
CA GLY A 141 6.81 -8.18 -15.90
C GLY A 141 7.72 -8.10 -17.13
N MET A 142 7.15 -8.32 -18.32
CA MET A 142 7.89 -8.21 -19.57
C MET A 142 8.26 -6.76 -19.86
N PHE A 143 7.32 -5.83 -19.68
CA PHE A 143 7.53 -4.40 -19.92
C PHE A 143 8.66 -3.83 -19.05
N ILE A 144 8.66 -4.11 -17.75
CA ILE A 144 9.69 -3.63 -16.82
C ILE A 144 11.05 -4.23 -17.15
N SER A 145 11.11 -5.52 -17.48
CA SER A 145 12.37 -6.17 -17.85
C SER A 145 13.01 -5.49 -19.07
N THR A 146 12.22 -5.24 -20.12
CA THR A 146 12.69 -4.52 -21.30
C THR A 146 13.02 -3.06 -20.99
N PHE A 147 12.25 -2.39 -20.14
CA PHE A 147 12.53 -1.01 -19.73
C PHE A 147 13.90 -0.88 -19.05
N GLU A 148 14.20 -1.74 -18.08
CA GLU A 148 15.46 -1.74 -17.35
C GLU A 148 16.64 -2.11 -18.24
N GLU A 149 16.50 -3.17 -19.05
CA GLU A 149 17.55 -3.60 -19.99
C GLU A 149 17.92 -2.47 -20.95
N THR A 150 16.93 -1.84 -21.56
CA THR A 150 17.15 -0.75 -22.53
C THR A 150 17.66 0.54 -21.86
N MET A 151 17.28 0.79 -20.59
CA MET A 151 17.82 1.91 -19.81
C MET A 151 19.32 1.73 -19.54
N GLN A 152 19.73 0.52 -19.16
CA GLN A 152 21.14 0.18 -18.93
C GLN A 152 21.96 0.19 -20.23
N LEU A 153 21.44 -0.41 -21.29
CA LEU A 153 22.14 -0.52 -22.58
C LEU A 153 22.35 0.83 -23.26
N CYS A 154 21.38 1.74 -23.16
CA CYS A 154 21.42 3.02 -23.87
C CYS A 154 21.79 4.21 -22.97
N GLY A 155 21.85 4.03 -21.64
CA GLY A 155 22.18 5.10 -20.69
C GLY A 155 21.20 6.26 -20.79
N PHE A 156 19.90 5.98 -20.71
CA PHE A 156 18.87 7.02 -20.81
C PHE A 156 18.79 7.86 -19.53
N THR A 157 18.69 9.17 -19.70
CA THR A 157 18.41 10.10 -18.61
C THR A 157 16.93 10.01 -18.18
N ASP A 158 16.62 10.50 -16.98
CA ASP A 158 15.24 10.54 -16.48
C ASP A 158 14.30 11.29 -17.43
N ARG A 159 14.76 12.39 -18.02
CA ARG A 159 13.99 13.16 -19.01
C ARG A 159 13.68 12.34 -20.26
N GLU A 160 14.64 11.56 -20.75
CA GLU A 160 14.42 10.68 -21.90
C GLU A 160 13.47 9.54 -21.55
N ASN A 161 13.59 8.98 -20.35
CA ASN A 161 12.73 7.90 -19.88
C ASN A 161 11.26 8.32 -19.77
N VAL A 162 10.97 9.55 -19.31
CA VAL A 162 9.59 10.06 -19.29
C VAL A 162 8.98 10.07 -20.70
N ASN A 163 9.71 10.55 -21.70
CA ASN A 163 9.23 10.58 -23.09
C ASN A 163 9.04 9.16 -23.65
N ARG A 164 9.97 8.24 -23.37
CA ARG A 164 9.89 6.84 -23.81
C ARG A 164 8.67 6.14 -23.21
N LEU A 165 8.40 6.36 -21.93
CA LEU A 165 7.24 5.81 -21.25
C LEU A 165 5.94 6.35 -21.84
N GLN A 166 5.85 7.65 -22.14
CA GLN A 166 4.67 8.22 -22.79
C GLN A 166 4.37 7.62 -24.16
N HIS A 167 5.41 7.27 -24.94
CA HIS A 167 5.23 6.62 -26.24
C HIS A 167 4.86 5.14 -26.16
N ALA A 168 5.10 4.51 -25.01
CA ALA A 168 4.81 3.11 -24.82
C ALA A 168 3.37 2.85 -24.37
N LEU A 169 2.65 3.86 -23.87
CA LEU A 169 1.27 3.76 -23.40
C LEU A 169 0.24 3.83 -24.53
#